data_AF-A0A6J4M8V0-F1
#
_entry.id   AF-A0A6J4M8V0-F1
#
_cell.length_a   1.000
_cell.length_b   1.000
_cell.length_c   1.000
_cell.angle_alpha   90.00
_cell.angle_beta   90.00
_cell.angle_gamma   90.00
#
_symmetry.space_group_name_H-M   'P 1'
#
loop_
_entity.id
_entity.type
_entity.pdbx_description
1 polymer ?
#
loop_
_entity_poly.entity_id
_entity_poly.type
_entity_poly.pdbx_seq_one_letter_code
_entity_poly.pdbx_strand_id
1 'polypeptide(L)' 'MGGWSSEREVSLSSGAGVADALESLGYQVTRIDMDRNLAQVLEAVRPDVVFNALHGTPGEDGTVQGLMDLM' A
#
# COMPACT_ATOMS: atom_id res chain seq x y z
N MET A 1 1.10 -1.19 2.21
CA MET A 1 1.30 -2.21 3.28
C MET A 1 1.56 -1.49 4.59
N GLY A 2 1.67 -2.22 5.70
CA GLY A 2 1.98 -1.69 7.03
C GLY A 2 0.84 -0.84 7.60
N GLY A 3 1.10 0.45 7.86
CA GLY A 3 0.14 1.33 8.54
C GLY A 3 0.15 1.18 10.07
N TRP A 4 -0.80 1.84 10.74
CA TRP A 4 -0.91 1.88 12.21
C TRP A 4 -2.10 1.07 12.75
N SER A 5 -2.68 0.20 11.93
CA SER A 5 -3.71 -0.76 12.35
C SER A 5 -3.14 -1.77 13.35
N SER A 6 -4.00 -2.37 14.19
CA SER A 6 -3.64 -3.54 15.00
C SER A 6 -3.17 -4.73 14.15
N GLU A 7 -3.50 -4.73 12.86
CA GLU A 7 -3.15 -5.79 11.89
C GLU A 7 -1.92 -5.44 11.05
N ARG A 8 -1.13 -4.44 11.48
CA ARG A 8 0.09 -3.98 10.78
C ARG A 8 1.03 -5.12 10.38
N GLU A 9 1.33 -6.05 11.29
CA GLU A 9 2.25 -7.16 11.02
C GLU A 9 1.72 -8.09 9.92
N VAL A 10 0.40 -8.32 9.89
CA VAL A 10 -0.26 -9.09 8.83
C VAL A 10 -0.13 -8.36 7.50
N SER A 11 -0.32 -7.04 7.48
CA SER A 11 -0.16 -6.20 6.29
C SER A 11 1.27 -6.18 5.74
N LEU A 12 2.27 -6.09 6.61
CA LEU A 12 3.68 -6.16 6.19
C LEU A 12 4.00 -7.52 5.59
N SER A 13 3.59 -8.60 6.25
CA SER A 13 3.80 -9.98 5.77
C SER A 13 3.13 -10.23 4.42
N SER A 14 1.83 -9.95 4.29
CA SER A 14 1.09 -10.18 3.05
C SER A 14 1.60 -9.30 1.91
N GLY A 15 1.87 -8.03 2.20
CA GLY A 15 2.38 -7.11 1.17
C GLY A 15 3.79 -7.49 0.72
N ALA A 16 4.65 -8.01 1.61
CA ALA A 16 6.00 -8.44 1.24
C ALA A 16 5.92 -9.61 0.25
N GLY A 17 5.08 -10.61 0.53
CA GLY A 17 4.87 -11.73 -0.39
C GLY A 17 4.34 -11.31 -1.76
N VAL A 18 3.40 -10.34 -1.80
CA VAL A 18 2.89 -9.81 -3.07
C VAL A 18 3.98 -9.02 -3.82
N ALA A 19 4.75 -8.18 -3.12
CA ALA A 19 5.82 -7.41 -3.73
C ALA A 19 6.92 -8.32 -4.30
N ASP A 20 7.36 -9.32 -3.55
CA ASP A 20 8.34 -10.33 -4.02
C ASP A 20 7.83 -11.04 -5.28
N ALA A 21 6.56 -11.42 -5.31
CA ALA A 21 5.96 -12.07 -6.48
C ALA A 21 5.91 -11.14 -7.70
N LEU A 22 5.49 -9.88 -7.54
CA LEU A 22 5.46 -8.90 -8.63
C LEU A 22 6.86 -8.59 -9.16
N GLU A 23 7.85 -8.42 -8.28
CA GLU A 23 9.25 -8.23 -8.67
C GLU A 23 9.78 -9.45 -9.45
N SER A 24 9.44 -10.67 -9.03
CA SER A 24 9.83 -11.91 -9.73
C SER A 24 9.27 -12.01 -11.15
N LEU A 25 8.15 -11.33 -11.42
CA LEU A 25 7.51 -11.24 -12.74
C LEU A 25 8.07 -10.09 -13.60
N GLY A 26 9.04 -9.33 -13.09
CA GLY A 26 9.71 -8.24 -13.80
C GLY A 26 9.02 -6.88 -13.71
N TYR A 27 8.02 -6.72 -12.82
CA TYR A 27 7.42 -5.42 -12.56
C TYR A 27 8.35 -4.54 -11.71
N GLN A 28 8.33 -3.22 -11.96
CA GLN A 28 8.95 -2.26 -11.04
C GLN A 28 8.01 -2.05 -9.86
N VAL A 29 8.46 -2.42 -8.66
CA VAL A 29 7.65 -2.35 -7.44
C VAL A 29 8.25 -1.33 -6.48
N THR A 30 7.44 -0.37 -6.05
CA THR A 30 7.77 0.51 -4.91
C THR A 30 6.99 0.03 -3.69
N ARG A 31 7.70 -0.43 -2.66
CA ARG A 31 7.08 -0.88 -1.41
C ARG A 31 6.86 0.31 -0.50
N ILE A 32 5.60 0.64 -0.21
CA ILE A 32 5.21 1.75 0.65
C ILE A 32 4.56 1.21 1.93
N ASP A 33 5.24 1.42 3.06
CA ASP A 33 4.63 1.34 4.38
C ASP A 33 3.82 2.62 4.60
N MET A 34 2.51 2.47 4.73
CA MET A 34 1.60 3.61 4.78
C MET A 34 1.84 4.43 6.06
N ASP A 35 2.03 5.72 5.87
CA ASP A 35 1.95 6.72 6.94
C ASP A 35 0.99 7.87 6.52
N ARG A 36 0.82 8.87 7.37
CA ARG A 36 -0.09 10.01 7.18
C ARG A 36 0.25 10.87 5.95
N ASN A 37 1.44 10.71 5.39
CA ASN A 37 1.93 11.39 4.19
C ASN A 37 1.72 10.58 2.89
N LEU A 38 0.86 9.57 2.89
CA LEU A 38 0.67 8.67 1.75
C LEU A 38 0.36 9.43 0.44
N ALA A 39 -0.46 10.47 0.49
CA ALA A 39 -0.80 11.27 -0.69
C ALA A 39 0.44 11.88 -1.36
N GLN A 40 1.31 12.51 -0.56
CA GLN A 40 2.54 13.13 -1.05
C GLN A 40 3.52 12.07 -1.60
N VAL A 41 3.57 10.90 -0.97
CA VAL A 41 4.40 9.78 -1.45
C VAL A 41 3.88 9.28 -2.80
N LEU A 42 2.57 9.10 -2.95
CA LEU A 42 1.96 8.66 -4.20
C LEU A 42 2.13 9.69 -5.33
N GLU A 43 2.00 11.00 -5.04
CA GLU A 43 2.27 12.08 -5.99
C GLU A 43 3.73 12.10 -6.47
N ALA A 44 4.68 11.77 -5.60
CA ALA A 44 6.11 11.73 -5.94
C ALA A 44 6.47 10.47 -6.74
N VAL A 45 5.95 9.32 -6.31
CA VAL A 45 6.22 8.01 -6.95
C VAL A 45 5.54 7.91 -8.31
N ARG A 46 4.32 8.46 -8.45
CA ARG A 46 3.47 8.38 -9.65
C ARG A 46 3.34 6.96 -10.20
N PRO A 47 2.80 6.01 -9.41
CA PRO A 47 2.64 4.64 -9.86
C PRO A 47 1.56 4.51 -10.94
N ASP A 48 1.73 3.56 -11.87
CA ASP A 48 0.69 3.21 -12.84
C ASP A 48 -0.47 2.47 -12.19
N VAL A 49 -0.18 1.66 -11.15
CA VAL A 49 -1.15 0.85 -10.41
C VAL A 49 -0.74 0.80 -8.94
N VAL A 50 -1.71 0.87 -8.03
CA VAL A 50 -1.51 0.65 -6.60
C VAL A 50 -2.15 -0.66 -6.17
N PHE A 51 -1.36 -1.55 -5.57
CA PHE A 51 -1.87 -2.74 -4.89
C PHE A 51 -2.04 -2.45 -3.39
N ASN A 52 -3.29 -2.39 -2.92
CA ASN A 52 -3.57 -2.17 -1.50
C ASN A 52 -3.42 -3.47 -0.70
N ALA A 53 -2.30 -3.61 0.02
CA ALA A 53 -2.04 -4.72 0.94
C ALA A 53 -2.23 -4.33 2.43
N LEU A 54 -3.00 -3.29 2.73
CA LEU A 54 -3.32 -2.89 4.10
C LEU A 54 -4.41 -3.79 4.70
N HIS A 55 -4.35 -4.04 6.01
CA HIS A 55 -5.38 -4.78 6.77
C HIS A 55 -5.91 -3.92 7.91
N GLY A 56 -7.20 -4.06 8.22
CA GLY A 56 -7.91 -3.27 9.20
C GLY A 56 -8.08 -1.81 8.80
N THR A 57 -8.33 -0.93 9.77
CA THR A 57 -8.50 0.51 9.53
C THR A 57 -7.15 1.24 9.51
N PRO A 58 -6.83 2.05 8.47
CA PRO A 58 -7.71 2.55 7.38
C PRO A 58 -7.58 1.80 6.03
N GLY A 59 -7.08 0.56 6.03
CA GLY A 59 -6.82 -0.22 4.83
C GLY A 59 -8.05 -0.79 4.14
N GLU A 60 -9.05 -1.20 4.91
CA GLU A 60 -10.21 -1.98 4.46
C GLU A 60 -11.57 -1.29 4.70
N ASP A 61 -11.58 -0.10 5.29
CA ASP A 61 -12.80 0.63 5.65
C ASP A 61 -13.22 1.70 4.63
N GLY A 62 -12.52 1.79 3.49
CA GLY A 62 -12.79 2.78 2.45
C GLY A 62 -11.99 4.07 2.59
N THR A 63 -11.29 4.30 3.72
CA THR A 63 -10.55 5.55 3.94
C THR A 63 -9.42 5.73 2.93
N VAL A 64 -8.57 4.72 2.76
CA VAL A 64 -7.44 4.82 1.81
C VAL A 64 -7.91 4.78 0.35
N GLN A 65 -9.01 4.08 0.07
CA GLN A 65 -9.64 4.02 -1.24
C GLN A 65 -10.18 5.39 -1.63
N GLY A 66 -10.90 6.05 -0.71
CA GLY A 66 -11.39 7.41 -0.93
C GLY A 66 -10.28 8.43 -1.13
N LEU A 67 -9.11 8.25 -0.50
CA LEU A 67 -7.93 9.04 -0.82
C LEU A 67 -7.49 8.82 -2.27
N MET A 68 -7.38 7.56 -2.70
CA MET A 68 -6.94 7.20 -4.07
C MET A 68 -7.92 7.70 -5.14
N ASP A 69 -9.22 7.71 -4.88
CA ASP A 69 -10.24 8.22 -5.83
C ASP A 69 -10.13 9.75 -6.07
N LEU A 70 -9.50 10.49 -5.15
CA LEU A 70 -9.30 11.94 -5.26
C LEU A 70 -7.99 12.31 -5.95
N MET A 71 -7.10 11.35 -6.19
CA MET A 71 -5.78 11.55 -6.82
C MET A 71 -5.85 11.29 -8.33
#